data_AF-A1WQH9-F1
#
_entry.id   AF-A1WQH9-F1
#
_cell.length_a   1.000
_cell.length_b   1.000
_cell.length_c   1.000
_cell.angle_alpha   90.00
_cell.angle_beta   90.00
_cell.angle_gamma   90.00
#
_symmetry.space_group_name_H-M   'P 1'
#
loop_
_entity.id
_entity.type
_entity.pdbx_description
1 polymer ?
#
loop_
_entity_poly.entity_id
_entity_poly.type
_entity_poly.pdbx_seq_one_letter_code
_entity_poly.pdbx_strand_id
1 'polypeptide(L)'
;MTSTELQGFILTRHWRDAPAGTEIEYWLATDAGPRKVVLTSRSSVAFVAARHRAAVEAHLAAMTGVRLRELALRSFQQDAVLGVYATHFRQLGRLARALQAEGIPLLEADVRPHDRYLMERFITAGVRVEGGRAEGTTIADCKLKPAPEFRPVLKVVSLDIETSQHEGLYPLRWTACRSVSSSCWASRPPSRMSAVCPWTFRSSTARRARP
;
A
#
# COMPACT_ATOMS: atom_id res chain seq x y z
N MET A 1 -18.09 -11.49 -20.76
CA MET A 1 -17.53 -10.72 -19.63
C MET A 1 -16.23 -10.10 -20.11
N THR A 2 -16.19 -8.79 -20.26
CA THR A 2 -14.99 -8.07 -20.70
C THR A 2 -13.89 -8.25 -19.66
N SER A 3 -12.79 -8.91 -20.04
CA SER A 3 -11.61 -9.01 -19.19
C SER A 3 -11.11 -7.59 -18.93
N THR A 4 -11.14 -7.15 -17.67
CA THR A 4 -10.47 -5.90 -17.30
C THR A 4 -8.98 -6.20 -17.24
N GLU A 5 -8.26 -5.83 -18.29
CA GLU A 5 -6.81 -5.91 -18.33
C GLU A 5 -6.23 -4.51 -18.48
N LEU A 6 -5.40 -4.11 -17.53
CA LEU A 6 -4.68 -2.84 -17.59
C LEU A 6 -3.33 -2.93 -16.89
N GLN A 7 -2.43 -2.01 -17.22
CA GLN A 7 -1.19 -1.81 -16.48
C GLN A 7 -1.31 -0.54 -15.63
N GLY A 8 -0.66 -0.57 -14.47
CA GLY A 8 -0.67 0.54 -13.53
C GLY A 8 0.54 0.52 -12.63
N PHE A 9 0.70 1.60 -11.88
CA PHE A 9 1.78 1.76 -10.90
C PHE A 9 1.18 2.16 -9.56
N ILE A 10 1.45 1.38 -8.53
CA ILE A 10 0.93 1.61 -7.18
C ILE A 10 1.50 2.92 -6.63
N LEU A 11 0.63 3.87 -6.31
CA LEU A 11 0.94 5.15 -5.66
C LEU A 11 0.74 5.08 -4.15
N THR A 12 -0.41 4.57 -3.71
CA THR A 12 -0.75 4.44 -2.29
C THR A 12 -1.29 3.06 -1.99
N ARG A 13 -1.11 2.65 -0.73
CA ARG A 13 -1.51 1.35 -0.20
C ARG A 13 -2.29 1.60 1.08
N HIS A 14 -3.46 0.99 1.16
CA HIS A 14 -4.32 1.09 2.33
C HIS A 14 -4.88 -0.28 2.66
N TRP A 15 -5.32 -0.44 3.90
CA TRP A 15 -6.04 -1.62 4.34
C TRP A 15 -6.95 -1.22 5.49
N ARG A 16 -8.00 -2.02 5.70
CA ARG A 16 -8.89 -1.89 6.85
C ARG A 16 -9.51 -3.24 7.19
N ASP A 17 -9.87 -3.41 8.46
CA ASP A 17 -10.73 -4.52 8.87
C ASP A 17 -12.20 -4.15 8.58
N ALA A 18 -12.84 -4.88 7.67
CA ALA A 18 -14.27 -4.76 7.37
C ALA A 18 -15.05 -5.93 8.01
N PRO A 19 -16.40 -5.87 8.10
CA PRO A 19 -17.19 -6.95 8.69
C PRO A 19 -16.92 -8.32 8.05
N ALA A 20 -16.76 -8.37 6.72
CA ALA A 20 -16.51 -9.59 5.96
C ALA A 20 -15.02 -10.05 5.95
N GLY A 21 -14.14 -9.33 6.66
CA GLY A 21 -12.71 -9.61 6.75
C GLY A 21 -11.83 -8.44 6.36
N THR A 22 -10.54 -8.69 6.19
CA THR A 22 -9.58 -7.63 5.84
C THR A 22 -9.76 -7.22 4.38
N GLU A 23 -9.91 -5.91 4.14
CA GLU A 23 -9.90 -5.31 2.81
C GLU A 23 -8.56 -4.62 2.56
N ILE A 24 -8.07 -4.77 1.33
CA ILE A 24 -6.85 -4.15 0.85
C ILE A 24 -7.20 -3.20 -0.29
N GLU A 25 -6.64 -1.99 -0.27
CA GLU A 25 -6.85 -0.98 -1.31
C GLU A 25 -5.51 -0.50 -1.88
N TYR A 26 -5.46 -0.37 -3.20
CA TYR A 26 -4.35 0.25 -3.93
C TYR A 26 -4.86 1.33 -4.86
N TRP A 27 -4.19 2.49 -4.87
CA TRP A 27 -4.38 3.48 -5.94
C TRP A 27 -3.29 3.33 -6.97
N LEU A 28 -3.70 3.13 -8.22
CA LEU A 28 -2.83 2.95 -9.37
C LEU A 28 -2.84 4.19 -10.25
N ALA A 29 -1.66 4.66 -10.65
CA ALA A 29 -1.51 5.50 -11.82
C ALA A 29 -1.52 4.62 -13.08
N THR A 30 -2.40 4.91 -14.03
CA THR A 30 -2.49 4.22 -15.32
C THR A 30 -2.47 5.25 -16.45
N ASP A 31 -2.25 4.82 -17.69
CA ASP A 31 -2.29 5.73 -18.85
C ASP A 31 -3.67 6.38 -19.05
N ALA A 32 -4.73 5.70 -18.58
CA ALA A 32 -6.10 6.20 -18.59
C ALA A 32 -6.48 7.00 -17.32
N GLY A 33 -5.51 7.35 -16.47
CA GLY A 33 -5.73 8.07 -15.21
C GLY A 33 -5.73 7.16 -13.97
N PRO A 34 -6.14 7.69 -12.81
CA PRO A 34 -6.10 6.95 -11.55
C PRO A 34 -7.15 5.82 -11.53
N ARG A 35 -6.75 4.65 -11.05
CA ARG A 35 -7.64 3.51 -10.80
C ARG A 35 -7.49 3.05 -9.35
N LYS A 36 -8.61 2.73 -8.72
CA LYS A 36 -8.62 2.12 -7.39
C LYS A 36 -8.80 0.61 -7.52
N VAL A 37 -7.95 -0.17 -6.87
CA VAL A 37 -8.10 -1.62 -6.74
C VAL A 37 -8.49 -1.94 -5.31
N VAL A 38 -9.54 -2.75 -5.14
CA VAL A 38 -10.00 -3.22 -3.82
C VAL A 38 -10.02 -4.75 -3.81
N LEU A 39 -9.36 -5.37 -2.84
CA LEU A 39 -9.36 -6.82 -2.64
C LEU A 39 -10.05 -7.13 -1.32
N THR A 40 -11.15 -7.87 -1.38
CA THR A 40 -12.00 -8.16 -0.23
C THR A 40 -11.65 -9.50 0.43
N SER A 41 -12.11 -9.67 1.68
CA SER A 41 -12.08 -10.93 2.45
C SER A 41 -10.73 -11.65 2.42
N ARG A 42 -9.64 -10.90 2.60
CA ARG A 42 -8.29 -11.47 2.70
C ARG A 42 -8.01 -11.88 4.14
N SER A 43 -7.48 -13.08 4.33
CA SER A 43 -6.97 -13.51 5.63
C SER A 43 -5.55 -12.99 5.85
N SER A 44 -5.24 -12.64 7.08
CA SER A 44 -3.88 -12.33 7.52
C SER A 44 -3.25 -13.58 8.15
N VAL A 45 -1.92 -13.69 8.07
CA VAL A 45 -1.19 -14.85 8.61
C VAL A 45 0.00 -14.40 9.44
N ALA A 46 0.22 -15.10 10.55
CA ALA A 46 1.43 -15.08 11.35
C ALA A 46 1.90 -16.53 11.60
N PHE A 47 3.10 -16.71 12.15
CA PHE A 47 3.64 -18.04 12.42
C PHE A 47 4.03 -18.20 13.88
N VAL A 48 3.95 -19.42 14.39
CA VAL A 48 4.35 -19.78 15.75
C VAL A 48 5.06 -21.13 15.75
N ALA A 49 6.04 -21.33 16.62
CA ALA A 49 6.71 -22.63 16.71
C ALA A 49 5.72 -23.72 17.14
N ALA A 50 5.78 -24.89 16.51
CA ALA A 50 4.82 -25.97 16.71
C ALA A 50 4.75 -26.49 18.16
N ARG A 51 5.86 -26.38 18.92
CA ARG A 51 5.90 -26.70 20.35
C ARG A 51 4.91 -25.89 21.20
N HIS A 52 4.46 -24.73 20.73
CA HIS A 52 3.51 -23.85 21.44
C HIS A 52 2.06 -24.08 21.03
N ARG A 53 1.74 -25.12 20.24
CA ARG A 53 0.38 -25.40 19.73
C ARG A 53 -0.70 -25.31 20.81
N ALA A 54 -0.53 -26.04 21.91
CA ALA A 54 -1.53 -26.11 22.99
C ALA A 54 -1.79 -24.75 23.65
N ALA A 55 -0.75 -23.94 23.89
CA ALA A 55 -0.89 -22.61 24.45
C ALA A 55 -1.67 -21.68 23.50
N VAL A 56 -1.35 -21.73 22.20
CA VAL A 56 -2.04 -20.91 21.19
C VAL A 56 -3.50 -21.35 21.03
N GLU A 57 -3.78 -22.66 21.03
CA GLU A 57 -5.15 -23.20 20.98
C GLU A 57 -6.02 -22.74 22.15
N ALA A 58 -5.45 -22.60 23.35
CA ALA A 58 -6.18 -22.07 24.51
C ALA A 58 -6.66 -20.62 24.28
N HIS A 59 -5.83 -19.76 23.67
CA HIS A 59 -6.22 -18.40 23.31
C HIS A 59 -7.26 -18.35 22.17
N LEU A 60 -7.13 -19.26 21.20
CA LEU A 60 -8.03 -19.34 20.04
C LEU A 60 -9.46 -19.71 20.43
N ALA A 61 -9.67 -20.45 21.53
CA ALA A 61 -11.00 -20.80 22.03
C ALA A 61 -11.88 -19.56 22.32
N ALA A 62 -11.26 -18.43 22.68
CA ALA A 62 -11.94 -17.16 22.92
C ALA A 62 -11.98 -16.23 21.69
N MET A 63 -11.42 -16.64 20.54
CA MET A 63 -11.23 -15.81 19.36
C MET A 63 -11.89 -16.41 18.11
N THR A 64 -13.08 -15.92 17.76
CA THR A 64 -13.76 -16.32 16.52
C THR A 64 -13.00 -15.82 15.28
N GLY A 65 -12.88 -16.65 14.24
CA GLY A 65 -12.28 -16.26 12.96
C GLY A 65 -10.75 -16.30 12.95
N VAL A 66 -10.13 -16.96 13.92
CA VAL A 66 -8.71 -17.30 13.89
C VAL A 66 -8.55 -18.81 13.94
N ARG A 67 -7.65 -19.36 13.14
CA ARG A 67 -7.39 -20.81 13.06
C ARG A 67 -5.90 -21.12 12.92
N LEU A 68 -5.49 -22.25 13.48
CA LEU A 68 -4.17 -22.83 13.27
C LEU A 68 -4.19 -23.77 12.06
N ARG A 69 -3.07 -23.83 11.33
CA ARG A 69 -2.83 -24.82 10.28
C ARG A 69 -1.39 -25.31 10.34
N GLU A 70 -1.20 -26.60 10.11
CA GLU A 70 0.12 -27.16 9.87
C GLU A 70 0.65 -26.73 8.50
N LEU A 71 1.95 -26.46 8.44
CA LEU A 71 2.64 -25.99 7.25
C LEU A 71 3.97 -26.74 7.09
N ALA A 72 4.38 -26.98 5.86
CA ALA A 72 5.71 -27.48 5.54
C ALA A 72 6.73 -26.32 5.55
N LEU A 73 6.76 -25.55 6.65
CA LEU A 73 7.65 -24.40 6.85
C LEU A 73 8.45 -24.56 8.15
N ARG A 74 9.59 -23.89 8.21
CA ARG A 74 10.46 -23.85 9.38
C ARG A 74 10.83 -22.41 9.73
N SER A 75 11.10 -22.16 11.01
CA SER A 75 11.69 -20.90 11.47
C SER A 75 13.15 -20.78 11.03
N PHE A 76 13.76 -19.62 11.29
CA PHE A 76 15.20 -19.44 11.07
C PHE A 76 16.04 -20.45 11.88
N GLN A 77 15.58 -20.81 13.07
CA GLN A 77 16.18 -21.82 13.95
C GLN A 77 15.89 -23.27 13.52
N GLN A 78 15.29 -23.49 12.34
CA GLN A 78 14.92 -24.80 11.79
C GLN A 78 13.80 -25.54 12.54
N ASP A 79 13.11 -24.88 13.47
CA ASP A 79 11.94 -25.43 14.17
C ASP A 79 10.74 -25.48 13.22
N ALA A 80 9.94 -26.55 13.31
CA ALA A 80 8.65 -26.59 12.62
C ALA A 80 7.72 -25.48 13.13
N VAL A 81 6.99 -24.83 12.21
CA VAL A 81 6.05 -23.75 12.54
C VAL A 81 4.63 -24.08 12.12
N LEU A 82 3.67 -23.47 12.83
CA LEU A 82 2.26 -23.47 12.50
C LEU A 82 1.86 -22.10 11.96
N GLY A 83 0.95 -22.08 10.99
CA GLY A 83 0.34 -20.86 10.49
C GLY A 83 -0.88 -20.49 11.32
N VAL A 84 -0.90 -19.26 11.84
CA VAL A 84 -2.05 -18.66 12.49
C VAL A 84 -2.76 -17.76 11.48
N TYR A 85 -3.92 -18.17 11.01
CA TYR A 85 -4.72 -17.44 10.02
C TYR A 85 -5.86 -16.70 10.72
N ALA A 86 -5.94 -15.40 10.52
CA ALA A 86 -7.00 -14.55 11.05
C ALA A 86 -7.82 -13.89 9.95
N THR A 87 -9.13 -13.79 10.15
CA THR A 87 -10.05 -13.05 9.27
C THR A 87 -9.78 -11.55 9.31
N HIS A 88 -9.43 -11.01 10.49
CA HIS A 88 -9.11 -9.61 10.70
C HIS A 88 -7.67 -9.43 11.18
N PHE A 89 -6.94 -8.48 10.61
CA PHE A 89 -5.53 -8.26 10.94
C PHE A 89 -5.33 -7.89 12.42
N ARG A 90 -6.25 -7.10 12.99
CA ARG A 90 -6.20 -6.75 14.42
C ARG A 90 -6.21 -7.94 15.37
N GLN A 91 -6.71 -9.10 14.93
CA GLN A 91 -6.72 -10.31 15.76
C GLN A 91 -5.31 -10.86 15.95
N LEU A 92 -4.45 -10.77 14.93
CA LEU A 92 -3.04 -11.17 15.07
C LEU A 92 -2.33 -10.30 16.11
N GLY A 93 -2.56 -8.98 16.10
CA GLY A 93 -1.99 -8.07 17.10
C GLY A 93 -2.56 -8.25 18.52
N ARG A 94 -3.80 -8.75 18.67
CA ARG A 94 -4.35 -9.15 19.97
C ARG A 94 -3.70 -10.43 20.48
N LEU A 95 -3.59 -11.43 19.62
CA LEU A 95 -2.97 -12.70 19.95
C LEU A 95 -1.48 -12.54 20.28
N ALA A 96 -0.75 -11.74 19.49
CA ALA A 96 0.66 -11.43 19.74
C ALA A 96 0.88 -10.84 21.14
N ARG A 97 0.02 -9.90 21.56
CA ARG A 97 0.09 -9.31 22.90
C ARG A 97 -0.25 -10.30 24.02
N ALA A 98 -1.24 -11.16 23.80
CA ALA A 98 -1.61 -12.19 24.78
C ALA A 98 -0.46 -13.18 24.99
N LEU A 99 0.12 -13.69 23.90
CA LEU A 99 1.22 -14.65 23.91
C LEU A 99 2.55 -14.07 24.40
N GLN A 100 2.74 -12.75 24.27
CA GLN A 100 3.93 -12.07 24.79
C GLN A 100 4.07 -12.23 26.31
N ALA A 101 2.97 -12.26 27.06
CA ALA A 101 2.99 -12.49 28.51
C ALA A 101 3.50 -13.90 28.89
N GLU A 102 3.38 -14.86 27.97
CA GLU A 102 3.86 -16.24 28.12
C GLU A 102 5.24 -16.46 27.47
N GLY A 103 5.87 -15.41 26.93
CA GLY A 103 7.15 -15.51 26.22
C GLY A 103 7.06 -16.25 24.88
N ILE A 104 5.87 -16.35 24.28
CA ILE A 104 5.65 -17.05 23.02
C ILE A 104 5.62 -16.03 21.86
N PRO A 105 6.64 -16.00 20.98
CA PRO A 105 6.68 -15.06 19.87
C PRO A 105 5.79 -15.51 18.70
N LEU A 106 5.03 -14.56 18.13
CA LEU A 106 4.46 -14.69 16.79
C LEU A 106 5.39 -14.06 15.76
N LEU A 107 5.82 -14.86 14.80
CA LEU A 107 6.65 -14.41 13.69
C LEU A 107 5.78 -13.76 12.61
N GLU A 108 6.28 -12.67 12.04
CA GLU A 108 5.68 -11.92 10.94
C GLU A 108 4.24 -11.42 11.15
N ALA A 109 3.82 -11.29 12.41
CA ALA A 109 2.50 -10.76 12.79
C ALA A 109 2.35 -9.25 12.51
N ASP A 110 3.46 -8.55 12.28
CA ASP A 110 3.57 -7.12 12.00
C ASP A 110 3.49 -6.79 10.50
N VAL A 111 3.59 -7.79 9.62
CA VAL A 111 3.51 -7.59 8.18
C VAL A 111 2.09 -7.21 7.78
N ARG A 112 1.92 -5.95 7.36
CA ARG A 112 0.61 -5.37 7.04
C ARG A 112 -0.04 -6.10 5.85
N PRO A 113 -1.38 -6.21 5.80
CA PRO A 113 -2.07 -6.99 4.77
C PRO A 113 -1.74 -6.57 3.32
N HIS A 114 -1.63 -5.27 3.07
CA HIS A 114 -1.27 -4.75 1.75
C HIS A 114 0.17 -5.12 1.37
N ASP A 115 1.12 -4.99 2.29
CA ASP A 115 2.52 -5.35 2.01
C ASP A 115 2.66 -6.87 1.83
N ARG A 116 2.00 -7.68 2.67
CA ARG A 116 1.96 -9.14 2.55
C ARG A 116 1.51 -9.57 1.15
N TYR A 117 0.40 -9.00 0.66
CA TYR A 117 -0.15 -9.37 -0.64
C TYR A 117 0.82 -9.09 -1.80
N LEU A 118 1.52 -7.96 -1.78
CA LEU A 118 2.49 -7.58 -2.81
C LEU A 118 3.77 -8.42 -2.71
N MET A 119 4.30 -8.60 -1.49
CA MET A 119 5.54 -9.31 -1.21
C MET A 119 5.48 -10.77 -1.71
N GLU A 120 4.40 -11.49 -1.40
CA GLU A 120 4.19 -12.87 -1.85
C GLU A 120 4.08 -13.03 -3.37
N ARG A 121 3.89 -11.93 -4.10
CA ARG A 121 3.75 -11.90 -5.56
C ARG A 121 4.94 -11.22 -6.25
N PHE A 122 5.99 -10.89 -5.51
CA PHE A 122 7.16 -10.16 -6.01
C PHE A 122 6.80 -8.84 -6.69
N ILE A 123 5.78 -8.15 -6.16
CA ILE A 123 5.31 -6.86 -6.68
C ILE A 123 5.94 -5.74 -5.86
N THR A 124 6.58 -4.79 -6.54
CA THR A 124 7.12 -3.57 -5.92
C THR A 124 6.18 -2.37 -6.13
N ALA A 125 5.95 -1.99 -7.39
CA ALA A 125 5.08 -0.88 -7.75
C ALA A 125 4.36 -1.06 -9.09
N GLY A 126 5.07 -1.44 -10.15
CA GLY A 126 4.47 -1.71 -11.45
C GLY A 126 3.66 -3.00 -11.44
N VAL A 127 2.38 -2.92 -11.86
CA VAL A 127 1.43 -4.03 -11.84
C VAL A 127 0.63 -4.15 -13.12
N ARG A 128 0.30 -5.40 -13.47
CA ARG A 128 -0.78 -5.75 -14.39
C ARG A 128 -1.99 -6.17 -13.55
N VAL A 129 -3.14 -5.59 -13.86
CA VAL A 129 -4.43 -5.93 -13.28
C VAL A 129 -5.14 -6.87 -14.25
N GLU A 130 -5.61 -8.01 -13.76
CA GLU A 130 -6.36 -8.99 -14.55
C GLU A 130 -7.67 -9.36 -13.86
N GLY A 131 -8.77 -9.28 -14.63
CA GLY A 131 -10.11 -9.66 -14.18
C GLY A 131 -10.69 -8.71 -13.12
N GLY A 132 -11.54 -9.25 -12.25
CA GLY A 132 -12.29 -8.47 -11.26
C GLY A 132 -13.53 -7.78 -11.85
N ARG A 133 -14.30 -7.15 -10.96
CA ARG A 133 -15.49 -6.37 -11.32
C ARG A 133 -15.12 -4.89 -11.39
N ALA A 134 -15.33 -4.28 -12.54
CA ALA A 134 -15.06 -2.86 -12.75
C ALA A 134 -16.34 -2.03 -12.51
N GLU A 135 -16.23 -1.00 -11.69
CA GLU A 135 -17.28 -0.03 -11.39
C GLU A 135 -16.67 1.38 -11.35
N GLY A 136 -16.91 2.17 -12.40
CA GLY A 136 -16.31 3.49 -12.57
C GLY A 136 -14.77 3.42 -12.58
N THR A 137 -14.13 4.05 -11.59
CA THR A 137 -12.67 4.02 -11.41
C THR A 137 -12.17 2.89 -10.53
N THR A 138 -13.08 2.09 -9.96
CA THR A 138 -12.76 1.02 -9.01
C THR A 138 -12.79 -0.34 -9.69
N ILE A 139 -11.83 -1.19 -9.37
CA ILE A 139 -11.75 -2.59 -9.79
C ILE A 139 -11.69 -3.43 -8.53
N ALA A 140 -12.75 -4.18 -8.25
CA ALA A 140 -12.82 -5.05 -7.09
C ALA A 140 -12.47 -6.51 -7.44
N ASP A 141 -11.76 -7.16 -6.51
CA ASP A 141 -11.43 -8.59 -6.52
C ASP A 141 -10.72 -9.07 -7.80
N CYS A 142 -9.86 -8.21 -8.36
CA CYS A 142 -8.96 -8.56 -9.45
C CYS A 142 -7.72 -9.34 -8.96
N LYS A 143 -6.90 -9.79 -9.92
CA LYS A 143 -5.55 -10.32 -9.67
C LYS A 143 -4.52 -9.28 -10.06
N LEU A 144 -3.54 -9.04 -9.18
CA LEU A 144 -2.36 -8.24 -9.51
C LEU A 144 -1.18 -9.16 -9.84
N LYS A 145 -0.49 -8.87 -10.93
CA LYS A 145 0.78 -9.49 -11.35
C LYS A 145 1.86 -8.43 -11.48
N PRO A 146 3.15 -8.77 -11.31
CA PRO A 146 4.24 -7.81 -11.51
C PRO A 146 4.30 -7.33 -12.97
N ALA A 147 4.49 -6.02 -13.14
CA ALA A 147 4.81 -5.38 -14.42
C ALA A 147 5.97 -4.40 -14.20
N PRO A 148 7.21 -4.91 -14.02
CA PRO A 148 8.35 -4.14 -13.53
C PRO A 148 8.78 -3.00 -14.47
N GLU A 149 8.41 -3.06 -15.75
CA GLU A 149 8.76 -2.06 -16.76
C GLU A 149 7.76 -0.90 -16.85
N PHE A 150 6.56 -1.03 -16.28
CA PHE A 150 5.54 0.01 -16.40
C PHE A 150 5.94 1.26 -15.62
N ARG A 151 5.99 2.42 -16.29
CA ARG A 151 6.31 3.73 -15.70
C ARG A 151 5.24 4.74 -16.11
N PRO A 152 4.39 5.21 -15.18
CA PRO A 152 3.34 6.15 -15.52
C PRO A 152 3.93 7.55 -15.75
N VAL A 153 3.18 8.36 -16.47
CA VAL A 153 3.38 9.81 -16.50
C VAL A 153 2.56 10.44 -15.38
N LEU A 154 3.23 11.08 -14.43
CA LEU A 154 2.57 11.67 -13.25
C LEU A 154 2.28 13.15 -13.46
N LYS A 155 1.10 13.59 -13.01
CA LYS A 155 0.78 15.01 -12.82
C LYS A 155 1.33 15.43 -11.46
N VAL A 156 2.20 16.44 -11.44
CA VAL A 156 2.90 16.89 -10.23
C VAL A 156 2.48 18.32 -9.90
N VAL A 157 2.27 18.59 -8.62
CA VAL A 157 2.07 19.96 -8.10
C VAL A 157 3.17 20.25 -7.10
N SER A 158 3.84 21.40 -7.28
CA SER A 158 4.72 21.96 -6.26
C SER A 158 3.90 22.95 -5.44
N LEU A 159 3.77 22.70 -4.14
CA LEU A 159 3.03 23.52 -3.19
C LEU A 159 4.00 24.21 -2.24
N ASP A 160 3.82 25.50 -2.08
CA ASP A 160 4.60 26.33 -1.16
C ASP A 160 3.64 27.12 -0.27
N ILE A 161 3.86 27.05 1.04
CA ILE A 161 3.02 27.71 2.03
C ILE A 161 3.82 28.80 2.71
N GLU A 162 3.20 29.96 2.86
CA GLU A 162 3.79 31.13 3.52
C GLU A 162 3.01 31.38 4.81
N THR A 163 3.70 31.65 5.91
CA THR A 163 3.07 31.92 7.21
C THR A 163 3.66 33.15 7.88
N SER A 164 2.88 33.77 8.76
CA SER A 164 3.36 34.81 9.65
C SER A 164 4.16 34.19 10.79
N GLN A 165 4.98 35.01 11.45
CA GLN A 165 5.69 34.62 12.68
C GLN A 165 4.76 34.25 13.86
N HIS A 166 3.45 34.50 13.71
CA HIS A 166 2.42 34.20 14.71
C HIS A 166 1.44 33.13 14.19
N GLU A 167 1.92 32.20 13.35
CA GLU A 167 1.15 31.04 12.85
C GLU A 167 -0.05 31.38 11.96
N GLY A 168 -0.15 32.62 11.48
CA GLY A 168 -1.18 33.03 10.52
C GLY A 168 -0.82 32.59 9.11
N LEU A 169 -1.71 31.86 8.44
CA LEU A 169 -1.47 31.39 7.06
C LEU A 169 -1.62 32.55 6.04
N TYR A 170 -0.56 32.82 5.29
CA TYR A 170 -0.59 33.71 4.13
C TYR A 170 -1.07 32.95 2.87
N PRO A 171 -1.40 33.65 1.76
CA PRO A 171 -1.94 33.01 0.57
C PRO A 171 -1.06 31.87 0.04
N LEU A 172 -1.68 30.73 -0.22
CA LEU A 172 -1.04 29.55 -0.79
C LEU A 172 -0.59 29.81 -2.22
N ARG A 173 0.65 29.43 -2.55
CA ARG A 173 1.16 29.43 -3.93
C ARG A 173 1.33 27.99 -4.40
N TRP A 174 0.82 27.72 -5.61
CA TRP A 174 0.99 26.42 -6.24
C TRP A 174 1.37 26.59 -7.71
N THR A 175 2.23 25.70 -8.19
CA THR A 175 2.58 25.62 -9.62
C THR A 175 2.31 24.21 -10.10
N ALA A 176 1.45 24.08 -11.13
CA ALA A 176 1.29 22.82 -11.84
C ALA A 176 2.57 22.55 -12.65
N CYS A 177 3.29 21.48 -12.30
CA CYS A 177 4.43 21.04 -13.10
C CYS A 177 3.92 20.14 -14.23
N ARG A 178 4.54 20.22 -15.41
CA ARG A 178 4.19 19.35 -16.53
C ARG A 178 4.50 17.89 -16.16
N SER A 179 3.80 16.98 -16.84
CA SER A 179 4.00 15.53 -16.87
C SER A 179 5.45 15.08 -16.60
N VAL A 180 5.70 14.45 -15.45
CA VAL A 180 7.02 13.89 -15.08
C VAL A 180 6.98 12.37 -15.24
N SER A 181 7.97 11.80 -15.94
CA SER A 181 8.16 10.35 -15.96
C SER A 181 8.76 9.88 -14.64
N SER A 182 8.21 8.82 -14.05
CA SER A 182 8.70 8.28 -12.78
C SER A 182 10.13 7.71 -12.85
N SER A 183 10.72 7.54 -14.05
CA SER A 183 12.12 7.15 -14.24
C SER A 183 13.14 8.15 -13.66
N CYS A 184 12.75 9.42 -13.48
CA CYS A 184 13.60 10.44 -12.85
C CYS A 184 13.82 10.23 -11.35
N TRP A 185 13.04 9.37 -10.68
CA TRP A 185 13.12 9.16 -9.24
C TRP A 185 14.04 7.99 -8.85
N ALA A 186 14.55 7.23 -9.84
CA ALA A 186 15.40 6.06 -9.65
C ALA A 186 16.82 6.22 -10.22
N SER A 187 17.19 7.40 -10.74
CA SER A 187 18.51 7.65 -11.31
C SER A 187 19.40 8.40 -10.30
N ARG A 188 20.64 7.89 -10.12
CA ARG A 188 21.74 8.65 -9.50
C ARG A 188 21.83 10.04 -10.13
N PRO A 189 22.21 11.09 -9.37
CA PRO A 189 22.32 12.43 -9.94
C PRO A 189 23.28 12.40 -11.14
N PRO A 190 22.89 12.94 -12.31
CA PRO A 190 23.79 13.04 -13.44
C PRO A 190 24.97 13.95 -13.08
N SER A 191 26.17 13.54 -13.44
CA SER A 191 27.43 14.24 -13.13
C SER A 191 27.63 15.57 -13.85
N ARG A 192 26.64 16.06 -14.61
CA ARG A 192 26.67 17.36 -15.27
C ARG A 192 25.27 17.98 -15.33
N MET A 193 25.09 19.06 -14.58
CA MET A 193 24.00 20.02 -14.77
C MET A 193 24.21 20.76 -16.09
N SER A 194 23.50 20.36 -17.15
CA SER A 194 23.25 21.25 -18.29
C SER A 194 22.02 22.10 -17.96
N ALA A 195 22.28 23.31 -17.47
CA ALA A 195 21.28 24.32 -17.20
C ALA A 195 20.70 24.86 -18.51
N VAL A 196 19.53 24.37 -18.94
CA VAL A 196 18.63 25.11 -19.82
C VAL A 196 17.19 24.79 -19.43
N CYS A 197 16.66 25.52 -18.44
CA CYS A 197 15.22 25.67 -18.24
C CYS A 197 14.88 27.12 -18.59
N PRO A 198 14.18 27.41 -19.70
CA PRO A 198 13.72 28.76 -19.98
C PRO A 198 12.52 29.04 -19.09
N TRP A 199 12.77 29.70 -17.95
CA TRP A 199 11.73 30.26 -17.10
C TRP A 199 11.14 31.49 -17.76
N THR A 200 10.12 31.33 -18.62
CA THR A 200 9.26 32.47 -18.99
C THR A 200 8.17 32.63 -17.95
N PHE A 201 8.39 33.59 -17.05
CA PHE A 201 7.44 34.09 -16.07
C PHE A 201 6.33 34.86 -16.78
N ARG A 202 5.08 34.39 -16.70
CA ARG A 202 3.90 35.21 -17.02
C ARG A 202 3.09 35.40 -15.75
N SER A 203 3.28 36.54 -15.10
CA SER A 203 2.38 37.02 -14.06
C SER A 203 1.14 37.65 -14.73
N SER A 204 -0.05 37.09 -14.50
CA SER A 204 -1.29 37.83 -14.74
C SER A 204 -1.65 38.58 -13.46
N THR A 205 -1.16 39.81 -13.31
CA THR A 205 -1.65 40.72 -12.27
C THR A 205 -3.00 41.29 -12.67
N ALA A 206 -4.08 40.83 -12.03
CA ALA A 206 -5.35 41.54 -12.04
C ALA A 206 -5.22 42.77 -11.11
N ARG A 207 -5.12 43.98 -11.69
CA ARG A 207 -5.23 45.24 -10.94
C ARG A 207 -6.66 45.38 -10.41
N ARG A 208 -6.83 45.51 -9.09
CA ARG A 208 -8.05 46.08 -8.50
C ARG A 208 -7.83 47.58 -8.31
N ALA A 209 -8.63 48.39 -8.99
CA ALA A 209 -8.81 49.80 -8.70
C ALA A 209 -9.57 49.95 -7.37
N ARG A 210 -9.13 50.90 -6.54
CA ARG A 210 -9.89 51.43 -5.39
C ARG A 210 -10.56 52.75 -5.83
N PRO A 211 -11.77 53.06 -5.38
CA PRO A 211 -12.06 54.34 -4.76
C PRO A 211 -11.65 54.32 -3.28
#